data_AF-A0A8J5VH37-F1
#
_entry.id   AF-A0A8J5VH37-F1
#
_cell.length_a   1.000
_cell.length_b   1.000
_cell.length_c   1.000
_cell.angle_alpha   90.00
_cell.angle_beta   90.00
_cell.angle_gamma   90.00
#
_symmetry.space_group_name_H-M   'P 1'
#
loop_
_entity.id
_entity.type
_entity.pdbx_description
1 polymer ?
#
loop_
_entity_poly.entity_id
_entity_poly.type
_entity_poly.pdbx_seq_one_letter_code
_entity_poly.pdbx_strand_id
1 'polypeptide(L)'
;MQPTMAAAPPLLASHAAVRSLAVSSTASHRGRLEGGYPPQVAALRRGDWVKLICGASFEDAADVRNLSLVYTLAGVDCIDCAADASVVGAVNEGIEVAASIVPAVQRPWVMVSVNDDCRDLHFRKAEFDPEDCPPDCSKPCEKVCPADAIALDRVMIGGKHPQSDHSCLKLEGGVITERCYGCGRCLSVCPYDRIRAMSYIRDPATTAELLKRNDVDAIEIHTTGKGTDMFNTLWSSLGVSVNNVKLIAVSLPDVGDSTVNFMSAIYTTMQSHFQGYNLWQLDGRPMSGDIGRGATRETVSFAVHLASILDRPPGFYQLAGGTNSFTVDCLKKAGLFQSTTSPGAPSSGMTGSQQAFIGGIAYGGYARKIVGRVLRKIPAQFGHARIEDHPDYLLEALQEALTLVGPVKGERWVGAAADFSEGSRAALRWAADNLLHTGDHHLLLLHMIKDPNYEQVETLFWEATGSFLCRCHWSKA
;
A
#
# COMPACT_ATOMS: atom_id res chain seq x y z
N MET A 1 22.28 41.16 11.75
CA MET A 1 20.91 40.66 12.00
C MET A 1 20.86 39.21 11.56
N GLN A 2 20.96 38.28 12.52
CA GLN A 2 20.72 36.86 12.27
C GLN A 2 19.21 36.63 12.11
N PRO A 3 18.77 35.77 11.17
CA PRO A 3 17.38 35.37 11.11
C PRO A 3 17.06 34.49 12.33
N THR A 4 16.07 34.91 13.10
CA THR A 4 15.49 34.15 14.20
C THR A 4 14.90 32.85 13.65
N MET A 5 15.46 31.71 14.03
CA MET A 5 14.83 30.41 13.84
C MET A 5 13.52 30.40 14.63
N ALA A 6 12.40 30.22 13.93
CA ALA A 6 11.13 29.94 14.57
C ALA A 6 11.28 28.67 15.42
N ALA A 7 10.88 28.75 16.69
CA ALA A 7 10.94 27.62 17.62
C ALA A 7 10.07 26.48 17.07
N ALA A 8 10.65 25.29 16.91
CA ALA A 8 9.91 24.07 16.59
C ALA A 8 8.82 23.85 17.65
N PRO A 9 7.60 23.45 17.26
CA PRO A 9 6.55 23.14 18.23
C PRO A 9 7.02 22.03 19.19
N PRO A 10 6.64 22.09 20.48
CA PRO A 10 7.08 21.07 21.44
C PRO A 10 6.58 19.69 21.00
N LEU A 11 7.48 18.69 20.99
CA LEU A 11 7.26 17.29 20.56
C LEU A 11 5.94 16.66 21.07
N LEU A 12 5.44 17.11 22.22
CA LEU A 12 4.16 16.68 22.81
C LEU A 12 2.92 17.12 22.01
N ALA A 13 2.92 18.31 21.40
CA ALA A 13 1.77 18.86 20.68
C ALA A 13 1.59 18.21 19.30
N SER A 14 2.68 17.86 18.63
CA SER A 14 2.65 17.24 17.31
C SER A 14 2.30 15.75 17.38
N HIS A 15 2.73 15.02 18.42
CA HIS A 15 2.16 13.70 18.73
C HIS A 15 0.67 13.76 19.10
N ALA A 16 0.19 14.85 19.71
CA ALA A 16 -1.24 15.02 19.98
C ALA A 16 -2.05 15.18 18.67
N ALA A 17 -1.53 15.87 17.66
CA ALA A 17 -2.15 15.96 16.33
C ALA A 17 -2.19 14.60 15.62
N VAL A 18 -1.08 13.85 15.64
CA VAL A 18 -1.03 12.47 15.11
C VAL A 18 -2.05 11.58 15.82
N ARG A 19 -2.10 11.63 17.16
CA ARG A 19 -3.08 10.89 17.96
C ARG A 19 -4.51 11.27 17.59
N SER A 20 -4.82 12.55 17.50
CA SER A 20 -6.16 13.02 17.15
C SER A 20 -6.59 12.51 15.77
N LEU A 21 -5.69 12.55 14.79
CA LEU A 21 -5.99 12.10 13.43
C LEU A 21 -6.17 10.57 13.36
N ALA A 22 -5.33 9.78 14.04
CA ALA A 22 -5.42 8.32 14.05
C ALA A 22 -6.54 7.78 14.96
N VAL A 23 -6.91 8.47 16.04
CA VAL A 23 -8.09 8.08 16.85
C VAL A 23 -9.38 8.29 16.05
N SER A 24 -9.43 9.35 15.26
CA SER A 24 -10.56 9.67 14.40
C SER A 24 -10.85 8.56 13.38
N SER A 25 -9.81 7.97 12.79
CA SER A 25 -9.94 6.81 11.89
C SER A 25 -10.40 5.55 12.64
N THR A 26 -9.73 5.23 13.75
CA THR A 26 -10.03 4.00 14.52
C THR A 26 -11.44 3.95 15.15
N ALA A 27 -12.02 5.11 15.52
CA ALA A 27 -13.36 5.19 16.10
C ALA A 27 -14.48 4.81 15.11
N SER A 28 -14.26 5.02 13.81
CA SER A 28 -15.18 4.59 12.73
C SER A 28 -15.37 3.07 12.70
N HIS A 29 -14.34 2.30 13.11
CA HIS A 29 -14.28 0.85 12.94
C HIS A 29 -14.98 0.02 14.03
N ARG A 30 -15.39 0.63 15.15
CA ARG A 30 -16.01 -0.09 16.28
C ARG A 30 -17.52 -0.29 16.17
N GLY A 31 -18.20 0.35 15.22
CA GLY A 31 -19.67 0.40 15.16
C GLY A 31 -20.40 -0.86 14.64
N ARG A 32 -19.70 -1.90 14.15
CA ARG A 32 -20.36 -3.08 13.53
C ARG A 32 -19.62 -4.41 13.78
N LEU A 33 -19.36 -4.75 15.05
CA LEU A 33 -18.94 -6.11 15.42
C LEU A 33 -20.18 -6.98 15.64
N GLU A 34 -20.85 -7.36 14.55
CA GLU A 34 -21.79 -8.48 14.58
C GLU A 34 -21.03 -9.78 14.27
N GLY A 35 -20.97 -10.68 15.25
CA GLY A 35 -20.30 -11.99 15.15
C GLY A 35 -18.90 -12.01 15.75
N GLY A 36 -18.58 -13.03 16.56
CA GLY A 36 -17.32 -13.19 17.30
C GLY A 36 -16.06 -13.44 16.46
N TYR A 37 -15.97 -12.86 15.27
CA TYR A 37 -14.80 -12.93 14.39
C TYR A 37 -13.70 -11.94 14.80
N PRO A 38 -12.42 -12.23 14.52
CA PRO A 38 -11.36 -11.23 14.61
C PRO A 38 -11.69 -10.00 13.76
N PRO A 39 -11.30 -8.78 14.18
CA PRO A 39 -11.57 -7.55 13.44
C PRO A 39 -11.12 -7.59 11.97
N GLN A 40 -10.00 -8.24 11.69
CA GLN A 40 -9.44 -8.52 10.36
C GLN A 40 -10.41 -9.29 9.46
N VAL A 41 -11.03 -10.33 10.01
CA VAL A 41 -11.99 -11.17 9.29
C VAL A 41 -13.30 -10.41 9.09
N ALA A 42 -13.72 -9.63 10.10
CA ALA A 42 -14.88 -8.76 9.95
C ALA A 42 -14.68 -7.75 8.80
N ALA A 43 -13.46 -7.21 8.64
CA ALA A 43 -13.14 -6.31 7.53
C ALA A 43 -13.25 -6.98 6.15
N LEU A 44 -12.69 -8.19 6.01
CA LEU A 44 -12.84 -9.00 4.79
C LEU A 44 -14.31 -9.29 4.48
N ARG A 45 -15.13 -9.60 5.49
CA ARG A 45 -16.56 -9.87 5.30
C ARG A 45 -17.33 -8.62 4.87
N ARG A 46 -16.97 -7.43 5.36
CA ARG A 46 -17.62 -6.16 5.01
C ARG A 46 -17.14 -5.58 3.67
N GLY A 47 -16.01 -6.06 3.13
CA GLY A 47 -15.42 -5.47 1.93
C GLY A 47 -14.57 -4.23 2.21
N ASP A 48 -14.13 -4.03 3.46
CA ASP A 48 -13.33 -2.89 3.90
C ASP A 48 -11.90 -3.29 4.33
N TRP A 49 -11.44 -4.49 3.96
CA TRP A 49 -10.08 -4.94 4.23
C TRP A 49 -9.03 -4.16 3.43
N VAL A 50 -7.96 -3.75 4.09
CA VAL A 50 -6.80 -3.09 3.49
C VAL A 50 -5.51 -3.79 3.90
N LYS A 51 -4.75 -4.24 2.91
CA LYS A 51 -3.40 -4.82 3.07
C LYS A 51 -2.34 -3.84 2.57
N LEU A 52 -1.35 -3.51 3.38
CA LEU A 52 -0.12 -2.89 2.90
C LEU A 52 0.82 -3.98 2.36
N ILE A 53 1.35 -3.81 1.15
CA ILE A 53 2.42 -4.66 0.61
C ILE A 53 3.74 -3.87 0.67
N CYS A 54 4.58 -4.15 1.66
CA CYS A 54 5.96 -3.66 1.70
C CYS A 54 6.77 -4.26 0.55
N GLY A 55 6.55 -5.54 0.24
CA GLY A 55 7.06 -6.20 -0.96
C GLY A 55 7.86 -7.46 -0.64
N ALA A 56 7.57 -8.54 -1.39
CA ALA A 56 8.20 -9.85 -1.21
C ALA A 56 9.73 -9.86 -1.36
N SER A 57 10.27 -8.94 -2.17
CA SER A 57 11.71 -8.73 -2.38
C SER A 57 12.25 -7.42 -1.79
N PHE A 58 11.42 -6.64 -1.09
CA PHE A 58 11.85 -5.38 -0.45
C PHE A 58 12.25 -5.67 0.99
N GLU A 59 13.54 -5.56 1.29
CA GLU A 59 14.17 -6.01 2.54
C GLU A 59 14.87 -4.87 3.29
N ASP A 60 14.67 -3.62 2.87
CA ASP A 60 15.13 -2.46 3.63
C ASP A 60 14.33 -2.33 4.93
N ALA A 61 14.89 -2.87 6.01
CA ALA A 61 14.26 -2.91 7.32
C ALA A 61 13.87 -1.51 7.85
N ALA A 62 14.67 -0.47 7.55
CA ALA A 62 14.38 0.88 8.02
C ALA A 62 13.13 1.47 7.33
N ASP A 63 13.06 1.34 6.01
CA ASP A 63 11.90 1.79 5.25
C ASP A 63 10.65 0.96 5.58
N VAL A 64 10.80 -0.37 5.72
CA VAL A 64 9.70 -1.27 6.11
C VAL A 64 9.14 -0.90 7.47
N ARG A 65 9.99 -0.64 8.46
CA ARG A 65 9.56 -0.24 9.80
C ARG A 65 8.74 1.05 9.79
N ASN A 66 9.23 2.08 9.08
CA ASN A 66 8.53 3.36 8.94
C ASN A 66 7.20 3.22 8.19
N LEU A 67 7.15 2.39 7.13
CA LEU A 67 5.92 2.05 6.42
C LEU A 67 4.91 1.39 7.37
N SER A 68 5.35 0.40 8.14
CA SER A 68 4.50 -0.34 9.08
C SER A 68 3.92 0.57 10.16
N LEU A 69 4.70 1.49 10.70
CA LEU A 69 4.23 2.49 11.65
C LEU A 69 3.11 3.36 11.06
N VAL A 70 3.38 4.01 9.91
CA VAL A 70 2.43 4.96 9.30
C VAL A 70 1.12 4.26 8.91
N TYR A 71 1.20 3.09 8.29
CA TYR A 71 -0.01 2.40 7.83
C TYR A 71 -0.77 1.69 8.94
N THR A 72 -0.10 1.29 10.03
CA THR A 72 -0.81 0.85 11.25
C THR A 72 -1.65 1.98 11.83
N LEU A 73 -1.10 3.19 11.92
CA LEU A 73 -1.85 4.38 12.34
C LEU A 73 -2.99 4.73 11.36
N ALA A 74 -2.80 4.48 10.07
CA ALA A 74 -3.84 4.66 9.05
C ALA A 74 -4.94 3.59 9.10
N GLY A 75 -4.79 2.53 9.90
CA GLY A 75 -5.82 1.51 10.10
C GLY A 75 -5.82 0.38 9.07
N VAL A 76 -4.66 0.01 8.48
CA VAL A 76 -4.58 -1.22 7.67
C VAL A 76 -4.84 -2.46 8.52
N ASP A 77 -5.40 -3.51 7.92
CA ASP A 77 -5.70 -4.76 8.63
C ASP A 77 -4.58 -5.79 8.53
N CYS A 78 -3.69 -5.64 7.55
CA CYS A 78 -2.58 -6.53 7.28
C CYS A 78 -1.39 -5.78 6.69
N ILE A 79 -0.19 -6.18 7.10
CA ILE A 79 1.08 -5.71 6.57
C ILE A 79 1.84 -6.92 6.05
N ASP A 80 2.20 -6.86 4.78
CA ASP A 80 2.83 -7.94 4.03
C ASP A 80 4.25 -7.58 3.64
N CYS A 81 5.17 -8.51 3.86
CA CYS A 81 6.60 -8.27 3.79
C CYS A 81 7.38 -9.50 3.29
N ALA A 82 8.66 -9.29 2.99
CA ALA A 82 9.55 -10.38 2.67
C ALA A 82 9.58 -11.44 3.80
N ALA A 83 9.62 -12.72 3.43
CA ALA A 83 9.84 -13.83 4.35
C ALA A 83 11.30 -13.84 4.85
N ASP A 84 11.66 -12.84 5.65
CA ASP A 84 12.96 -12.66 6.29
C ASP A 84 12.76 -12.23 7.76
N ALA A 85 13.56 -12.81 8.65
CA ALA A 85 13.42 -12.60 10.09
C ALA A 85 13.66 -11.14 10.53
N SER A 86 14.57 -10.43 9.86
CA SER A 86 14.87 -9.02 10.18
C SER A 86 13.76 -8.10 9.69
N VAL A 87 13.18 -8.38 8.52
CA VAL A 87 12.07 -7.63 7.95
C VAL A 87 10.79 -7.83 8.78
N VAL A 88 10.49 -9.06 9.21
CA VAL A 88 9.39 -9.33 10.15
C VAL A 88 9.57 -8.57 11.47
N GLY A 89 10.81 -8.53 11.98
CA GLY A 89 11.15 -7.74 13.17
C GLY A 89 10.87 -6.24 12.98
N ALA A 90 11.27 -5.68 11.85
CA ALA A 90 11.02 -4.29 11.48
C ALA A 90 9.52 -3.95 11.37
N VAL A 91 8.72 -4.85 10.78
CA VAL A 91 7.27 -4.70 10.71
C VAL A 91 6.67 -4.63 12.12
N ASN A 92 7.05 -5.57 12.99
CA ASN A 92 6.54 -5.65 14.35
C ASN A 92 6.96 -4.44 15.19
N GLU A 93 8.20 -3.96 15.07
CA GLU A 93 8.65 -2.73 15.73
C GLU A 93 7.79 -1.53 15.30
N GLY A 94 7.52 -1.37 14.00
CA GLY A 94 6.65 -0.28 13.50
C GLY A 94 5.23 -0.35 14.07
N ILE A 95 4.65 -1.55 14.15
CA ILE A 95 3.33 -1.79 14.77
C ILE A 95 3.33 -1.41 16.25
N GLU A 96 4.35 -1.83 17.01
CA GLU A 96 4.47 -1.55 18.44
C GLU A 96 4.62 -0.05 18.71
N VAL A 97 5.39 0.65 17.90
CA VAL A 97 5.51 2.11 17.98
C VAL A 97 4.15 2.76 17.70
N ALA A 98 3.40 2.30 16.69
CA ALA A 98 2.07 2.82 16.43
C ALA A 98 1.13 2.63 17.64
N ALA A 99 1.19 1.47 18.29
CA ALA A 99 0.42 1.19 19.51
C ALA A 99 0.87 2.05 20.70
N SER A 100 2.14 2.41 20.79
CA SER A 100 2.63 3.34 21.83
C SER A 100 2.13 4.78 21.61
N ILE A 101 1.96 5.20 20.34
CA ILE A 101 1.42 6.51 20.00
C ILE A 101 -0.10 6.51 20.20
N VAL A 102 -0.81 5.49 19.71
CA VAL A 102 -2.26 5.34 19.81
C VAL A 102 -2.60 3.97 20.42
N PRO A 103 -2.81 3.88 21.75
CA PRO A 103 -3.06 2.61 22.43
C PRO A 103 -4.31 1.85 21.95
N ALA A 104 -5.26 2.56 21.32
CA ALA A 104 -6.48 1.97 20.77
C ALA A 104 -6.34 1.50 19.31
N VAL A 105 -5.16 1.69 18.67
CA VAL A 105 -4.94 1.30 17.28
C VAL A 105 -5.11 -0.21 17.13
N GLN A 106 -5.77 -0.62 16.05
CA GLN A 106 -5.90 -2.03 15.74
C GLN A 106 -4.58 -2.56 15.23
N ARG A 107 -4.06 -3.61 15.86
CA ARG A 107 -2.88 -4.32 15.37
C ARG A 107 -3.21 -5.02 14.04
N PRO A 108 -2.52 -4.71 12.93
CA PRO A 108 -2.66 -5.47 11.70
C PRO A 108 -2.08 -6.88 11.86
N TRP A 109 -2.52 -7.81 11.02
CA TRP A 109 -1.84 -9.08 10.85
C TRP A 109 -0.50 -8.88 10.13
N VAL A 110 0.53 -9.61 10.55
CA VAL A 110 1.81 -9.67 9.84
C VAL A 110 1.79 -10.84 8.87
N MET A 111 1.95 -10.55 7.57
CA MET A 111 1.99 -11.52 6.49
C MET A 111 3.39 -11.59 5.88
N VAL A 112 3.85 -12.79 5.57
CA VAL A 112 5.11 -13.02 4.84
C VAL A 112 4.83 -13.59 3.46
N SER A 113 5.51 -13.10 2.42
CA SER A 113 5.37 -13.60 1.05
C SER A 113 6.45 -14.60 0.66
N VAL A 114 6.04 -15.68 0.00
CA VAL A 114 6.90 -16.66 -0.68
C VAL A 114 6.38 -16.97 -2.09
N ASN A 115 7.19 -17.64 -2.91
CA ASN A 115 6.82 -18.10 -4.25
C ASN A 115 7.03 -19.61 -4.41
N ASP A 116 6.18 -20.22 -5.21
CA ASP A 116 6.35 -21.61 -5.64
C ASP A 116 7.31 -21.76 -6.85
N ASP A 117 7.52 -20.68 -7.63
CA ASP A 117 8.20 -20.70 -8.92
C ASP A 117 9.17 -19.52 -9.09
N CYS A 118 10.37 -19.78 -9.62
CA CYS A 118 11.39 -18.76 -9.86
C CYS A 118 11.02 -17.77 -10.98
N ARG A 119 10.02 -18.10 -11.81
CA ARG A 119 9.53 -17.20 -12.88
C ARG A 119 8.66 -16.07 -12.34
N ASP A 120 8.32 -16.10 -11.06
CA ASP A 120 7.58 -15.01 -10.43
C ASP A 120 8.37 -13.69 -10.46
N LEU A 121 7.72 -12.65 -10.98
CA LEU A 121 8.30 -11.33 -11.13
C LEU A 121 8.49 -10.60 -9.79
N HIS A 122 7.80 -11.03 -8.73
CA HIS A 122 7.95 -10.46 -7.38
C HIS A 122 9.21 -10.95 -6.66
N PHE A 123 9.83 -12.04 -7.13
CA PHE A 123 11.00 -12.68 -6.53
C PHE A 123 12.18 -12.64 -7.48
N ARG A 124 12.59 -11.41 -7.78
CA ARG A 124 13.78 -11.13 -8.58
C ARG A 124 14.40 -9.81 -8.15
N LYS A 125 15.70 -9.64 -8.42
CA LYS A 125 16.41 -8.38 -8.20
C LYS A 125 17.21 -7.99 -9.45
N ALA A 126 17.53 -6.71 -9.57
CA ALA A 126 18.44 -6.25 -10.61
C ALA A 126 19.88 -6.63 -10.23
N GLU A 127 20.69 -6.97 -11.22
CA GLU A 127 22.12 -7.25 -11.05
C GLU A 127 22.89 -6.70 -12.25
N PHE A 128 24.04 -6.07 -11.97
CA PHE A 128 25.03 -5.66 -12.97
C PHE A 128 26.37 -5.38 -12.28
N ASP A 129 27.46 -5.46 -13.03
CA ASP A 129 28.77 -4.99 -12.58
C ASP A 129 28.92 -3.48 -12.90
N PRO A 130 29.16 -2.60 -11.91
CA PRO A 130 29.37 -1.18 -12.16
C PRO A 130 30.62 -0.90 -13.02
N GLU A 131 31.62 -1.78 -13.02
CA GLU A 131 32.84 -1.63 -13.84
C GLU A 131 32.58 -1.90 -15.33
N ASP A 132 31.49 -2.62 -15.66
CA ASP A 132 31.03 -2.81 -17.05
C ASP A 132 30.28 -1.58 -17.59
N CYS A 133 29.99 -0.58 -16.76
CA CYS A 133 29.27 0.62 -17.14
C CYS A 133 30.23 1.68 -17.71
N PRO A 134 29.94 2.24 -18.90
CA PRO A 134 30.75 3.33 -19.45
C PRO A 134 30.82 4.54 -18.50
N PRO A 135 31.99 5.18 -18.32
CA PRO A 135 32.13 6.29 -17.37
C PRO A 135 31.24 7.50 -17.68
N ASP A 136 30.94 7.69 -18.97
CA ASP A 136 30.07 8.74 -19.51
C ASP A 136 28.58 8.39 -19.46
N CYS A 137 28.20 7.20 -18.96
CA CYS A 137 26.81 6.78 -18.82
C CYS A 137 25.97 7.84 -18.08
N SER A 138 24.79 8.12 -18.62
CA SER A 138 23.84 9.10 -18.08
C SER A 138 23.01 8.59 -16.90
N LYS A 139 23.22 7.32 -16.52
CA LYS A 139 22.62 6.57 -15.40
C LYS A 139 21.08 6.63 -15.39
N PRO A 140 20.41 6.27 -16.50
CA PRO A 140 18.94 6.29 -16.54
C PRO A 140 18.33 5.23 -15.60
N CYS A 141 19.04 4.14 -15.34
CA CYS A 141 18.64 3.08 -14.42
C CYS A 141 18.51 3.57 -12.97
N GLU A 142 19.43 4.42 -12.52
CA GLU A 142 19.39 5.07 -11.21
C GLU A 142 18.17 6.01 -11.10
N LYS A 143 17.98 6.89 -12.08
CA LYS A 143 16.88 7.87 -12.10
C LYS A 143 15.48 7.24 -12.14
N VAL A 144 15.33 6.11 -12.81
CA VAL A 144 14.02 5.44 -12.95
C VAL A 144 13.69 4.54 -11.76
N CYS A 145 14.67 4.22 -10.90
CA CYS A 145 14.51 3.28 -9.81
C CYS A 145 13.61 3.89 -8.70
N PRO A 146 12.39 3.38 -8.48
CA PRO A 146 11.46 3.98 -7.53
C PRO A 146 11.84 3.77 -6.06
N ALA A 147 12.74 2.83 -5.78
CA ALA A 147 13.22 2.52 -4.44
C ALA A 147 14.61 3.12 -4.15
N ASP A 148 15.17 3.90 -5.08
CA ASP A 148 16.53 4.44 -4.96
C ASP A 148 17.56 3.31 -4.72
N ALA A 149 17.32 2.14 -5.31
CA ALA A 149 18.08 0.90 -5.11
C ALA A 149 19.29 0.76 -6.04
N ILE A 150 19.63 1.79 -6.82
CA ILE A 150 20.83 1.82 -7.64
C ILE A 150 21.56 3.10 -7.26
N ALA A 151 22.80 2.97 -6.78
CA ALA A 151 23.66 4.10 -6.43
C ALA A 151 24.98 3.93 -7.19
N LEU A 152 25.27 4.86 -8.09
CA LEU A 152 26.47 4.82 -8.91
C LEU A 152 27.25 6.12 -8.73
N ASP A 153 28.45 6.04 -8.20
CA ASP A 153 29.33 7.19 -8.02
C ASP A 153 30.41 7.22 -9.10
N ARG A 154 30.77 8.42 -9.56
CA ARG A 154 31.90 8.60 -10.49
C ARG A 154 33.17 8.80 -9.68
N VAL A 155 34.14 7.91 -9.86
CA VAL A 155 35.40 7.91 -9.13
C VAL A 155 36.57 8.02 -10.11
N MET A 156 37.62 8.75 -9.72
CA MET A 156 38.84 8.93 -10.52
C MET A 156 39.78 7.73 -10.36
N ILE A 157 40.29 7.20 -11.48
CA ILE A 157 41.30 6.15 -11.52
C ILE A 157 42.68 6.79 -11.21
N GLY A 158 43.32 6.39 -10.11
CA GLY A 158 44.74 6.66 -9.87
C GLY A 158 45.13 8.06 -9.37
N GLY A 159 44.21 8.85 -8.79
CA GLY A 159 44.55 10.05 -8.01
C GLY A 159 45.16 11.24 -8.78
N LYS A 160 45.05 11.29 -10.10
CA LYS A 160 45.56 12.43 -10.92
C LYS A 160 44.49 13.50 -11.19
N HIS A 161 44.95 14.74 -11.33
CA HIS A 161 44.15 15.99 -11.38
C HIS A 161 43.06 16.04 -12.48
N PRO A 162 41.99 16.87 -12.28
CA PRO A 162 40.67 16.66 -12.86
C PRO A 162 40.41 17.30 -14.24
N GLN A 163 41.42 17.55 -15.08
CA GLN A 163 41.24 18.52 -16.16
C GLN A 163 41.49 18.09 -17.61
N SER A 164 41.70 16.81 -17.94
CA SER A 164 41.82 16.49 -19.38
C SER A 164 41.46 15.10 -19.87
N ASP A 165 41.08 14.13 -19.02
CA ASP A 165 40.89 12.77 -19.53
C ASP A 165 39.70 12.04 -18.89
N HIS A 166 38.54 12.05 -19.58
CA HIS A 166 37.37 11.24 -19.20
C HIS A 166 37.65 9.72 -19.26
N SER A 167 38.76 9.31 -19.90
CA SER A 167 39.22 7.91 -19.91
C SER A 167 39.67 7.39 -18.54
N CYS A 168 39.89 8.30 -17.57
CA CYS A 168 40.32 7.97 -16.21
C CYS A 168 39.16 7.95 -15.19
N LEU A 169 37.90 7.95 -15.62
CA LEU A 169 36.74 7.85 -14.74
C LEU A 169 36.23 6.41 -14.73
N LYS A 170 35.78 5.93 -13.57
CA LYS A 170 35.01 4.68 -13.45
C LYS A 170 33.77 4.89 -12.60
N LEU A 171 32.81 3.98 -12.73
CA LEU A 171 31.62 3.95 -11.89
C LEU A 171 31.82 2.92 -10.78
N GLU A 172 31.58 3.32 -9.54
CA GLU A 172 31.55 2.43 -8.37
C GLU A 172 30.14 2.40 -7.76
N GLY A 173 29.86 1.40 -6.92
CA GLY A 173 28.56 1.19 -6.30
C GLY A 173 27.82 0.01 -6.91
N GLY A 174 26.55 0.22 -7.29
CA GLY A 174 25.74 -0.81 -7.93
C GLY A 174 24.32 -0.87 -7.39
N VAL A 175 23.77 -2.08 -7.32
CA VAL A 175 22.42 -2.32 -6.78
C VAL A 175 22.51 -2.48 -5.26
N ILE A 176 21.72 -1.69 -4.53
CA ILE A 176 21.45 -1.91 -3.10
C ILE A 176 20.39 -3.01 -3.00
N THR A 177 20.85 -4.24 -2.79
CA THR A 177 20.05 -5.47 -2.88
C THR A 177 18.78 -5.39 -2.04
N GLU A 178 18.87 -4.87 -0.82
CA GLU A 178 17.77 -4.81 0.15
C GLU A 178 16.65 -3.87 -0.33
N ARG A 179 16.99 -2.80 -1.05
CA ARG A 179 16.02 -1.84 -1.59
C ARG A 179 15.43 -2.29 -2.93
N CYS A 180 16.12 -3.17 -3.65
CA CYS A 180 15.68 -3.62 -4.96
C CYS A 180 14.56 -4.67 -4.85
N TYR A 181 13.33 -4.28 -5.20
CA TYR A 181 12.16 -5.16 -5.17
C TYR A 181 11.81 -5.79 -6.53
N GLY A 182 12.69 -5.70 -7.54
CA GLY A 182 12.49 -6.42 -8.80
C GLY A 182 11.53 -5.81 -9.82
N CYS A 183 11.20 -4.51 -9.71
CA CYS A 183 10.25 -3.86 -10.63
C CYS A 183 10.64 -3.94 -12.12
N GLY A 184 11.93 -4.11 -12.42
CA GLY A 184 12.45 -4.25 -13.78
C GLY A 184 12.51 -2.97 -14.61
N ARG A 185 12.18 -1.80 -14.06
CA ARG A 185 12.24 -0.51 -14.80
C ARG A 185 13.64 -0.18 -15.31
N CYS A 186 14.66 -0.55 -14.55
CA CYS A 186 16.06 -0.36 -14.90
C CYS A 186 16.46 -1.18 -16.14
N LEU A 187 15.83 -2.35 -16.36
CA LEU A 187 16.16 -3.27 -17.44
C LEU A 187 15.91 -2.62 -18.81
N SER A 188 14.74 -2.01 -19.00
CA SER A 188 14.34 -1.46 -20.30
C SER A 188 14.94 -0.09 -20.61
N VAL A 189 15.57 0.59 -19.65
CA VAL A 189 16.14 1.93 -19.84
C VAL A 189 17.66 1.94 -19.96
N CYS A 190 18.33 0.82 -19.68
CA CYS A 190 19.78 0.73 -19.78
C CYS A 190 20.19 0.76 -21.27
N PRO A 191 20.90 1.80 -21.75
CA PRO A 191 21.25 1.91 -23.18
C PRO A 191 22.32 0.90 -23.61
N TYR A 192 22.97 0.23 -22.67
CA TYR A 192 24.03 -0.74 -22.91
C TYR A 192 23.62 -2.18 -22.57
N ASP A 193 22.36 -2.40 -22.19
CA ASP A 193 21.82 -3.74 -21.86
C ASP A 193 22.65 -4.54 -20.84
N ARG A 194 23.21 -3.83 -19.84
CA ARG A 194 24.08 -4.42 -18.80
C ARG A 194 23.34 -5.00 -17.60
N ILE A 195 22.07 -4.67 -17.43
CA ILE A 195 21.31 -5.02 -16.22
C ILE A 195 20.49 -6.28 -16.46
N ARG A 196 20.69 -7.28 -15.60
CA ARG A 196 19.96 -8.54 -15.63
C ARG A 196 18.97 -8.63 -14.47
N ALA A 197 17.97 -9.47 -14.62
CA ALA A 197 17.04 -9.83 -13.56
C ALA A 197 17.43 -11.19 -12.99
N MET A 198 17.78 -11.21 -11.71
CA MET A 198 18.16 -12.41 -10.97
C MET A 198 16.96 -12.90 -10.16
N SER A 199 16.30 -13.92 -10.68
CA SER A 199 15.16 -14.59 -10.04
C SER A 199 15.62 -15.54 -8.94
N TYR A 200 14.78 -15.73 -7.92
CA TYR A 200 15.04 -16.66 -6.82
C TYR A 200 13.74 -17.27 -6.27
N ILE A 201 13.88 -18.29 -5.43
CA ILE A 201 12.80 -18.88 -4.65
C ILE A 201 13.15 -18.72 -3.17
N ARG A 202 12.17 -18.36 -2.33
CA ARG A 202 12.37 -18.33 -0.87
C ARG A 202 12.59 -19.74 -0.35
N ASP A 203 13.60 -19.91 0.50
CA ASP A 203 13.92 -21.20 1.09
C ASP A 203 12.74 -21.72 1.93
N PRO A 204 12.15 -22.88 1.59
CA PRO A 204 10.97 -23.39 2.29
C PRO A 204 11.26 -23.77 3.74
N ALA A 205 12.46 -24.26 4.05
CA ALA A 205 12.82 -24.67 5.40
C ALA A 205 12.92 -23.44 6.34
N THR A 206 13.59 -22.39 5.89
CA THR A 206 13.68 -21.10 6.59
C THR A 206 12.30 -20.47 6.76
N THR A 207 11.46 -20.55 5.73
CA THR A 207 10.05 -20.10 5.81
C THR A 207 9.28 -20.89 6.87
N ALA A 208 9.39 -22.22 6.88
CA ALA A 208 8.70 -23.06 7.86
C ALA A 208 9.12 -22.76 9.31
N GLU A 209 10.38 -22.41 9.56
CA GLU A 209 10.83 -21.93 10.88
C GLU A 209 10.28 -20.54 11.20
N LEU A 210 10.24 -19.63 10.22
CA LEU A 210 9.65 -18.30 10.38
C LEU A 210 8.16 -18.38 10.76
N LEU A 211 7.39 -19.28 10.13
CA LEU A 211 5.96 -19.48 10.43
C LEU A 211 5.68 -20.03 11.84
N LYS A 212 6.67 -20.64 12.51
CA LYS A 212 6.49 -21.12 13.90
C LYS A 212 6.58 -20.01 14.93
N ARG A 213 7.04 -18.82 14.54
CA ARG A 213 7.11 -17.67 15.45
C ARG A 213 5.71 -17.12 15.73
N ASN A 214 5.56 -16.48 16.88
CA ASN A 214 4.30 -15.88 17.34
C ASN A 214 4.05 -14.47 16.77
N ASP A 215 4.97 -13.95 15.96
CA ASP A 215 4.93 -12.61 15.38
C ASP A 215 4.69 -12.60 13.86
N VAL A 216 4.27 -13.76 13.32
CA VAL A 216 3.77 -13.96 11.95
C VAL A 216 2.35 -14.50 12.02
N ASP A 217 1.40 -13.77 11.46
CA ASP A 217 -0.04 -14.09 11.53
C ASP A 217 -0.57 -14.76 10.25
N ALA A 218 0.10 -14.55 9.11
CA ALA A 218 -0.36 -15.02 7.80
C ALA A 218 0.81 -15.31 6.85
N ILE A 219 0.54 -16.10 5.82
CA ILE A 219 1.47 -16.33 4.71
C ILE A 219 0.78 -16.03 3.38
N GLU A 220 1.51 -15.43 2.47
CA GLU A 220 1.15 -15.32 1.06
C GLU A 220 2.03 -16.24 0.22
N ILE A 221 1.40 -17.07 -0.61
CA ILE A 221 2.07 -17.89 -1.60
C ILE A 221 1.73 -17.32 -2.99
N HIS A 222 2.74 -16.84 -3.69
CA HIS A 222 2.61 -16.47 -5.09
C HIS A 222 2.77 -17.70 -5.97
N THR A 223 1.95 -17.73 -7.02
CA THR A 223 1.98 -18.76 -8.04
C THR A 223 1.81 -18.17 -9.43
N THR A 224 2.45 -18.79 -10.43
CA THR A 224 2.37 -18.34 -11.83
C THR A 224 1.09 -18.80 -12.53
N GLY A 225 0.26 -19.61 -11.87
CA GLY A 225 -0.95 -20.20 -12.45
C GLY A 225 -0.68 -21.31 -13.48
N LYS A 226 0.58 -21.75 -13.61
CA LYS A 226 1.01 -22.76 -14.59
C LYS A 226 1.18 -24.14 -13.96
N GLY A 227 0.06 -24.79 -13.68
CA GLY A 227 0.02 -26.13 -13.07
C GLY A 227 0.28 -26.10 -11.56
N THR A 228 0.00 -27.20 -10.88
CA THR A 228 -0.04 -27.27 -9.41
C THR A 228 1.19 -27.96 -8.79
N ASP A 229 2.08 -28.56 -9.58
CA ASP A 229 3.19 -29.36 -9.07
C ASP A 229 4.18 -28.57 -8.20
N MET A 230 4.52 -27.35 -8.63
CA MET A 230 5.42 -26.47 -7.88
C MET A 230 4.77 -26.02 -6.57
N PHE A 231 3.49 -25.62 -6.63
CA PHE A 231 2.72 -25.29 -5.44
C PHE A 231 2.64 -26.47 -4.46
N ASN A 232 2.34 -27.68 -4.95
CA ASN A 232 2.25 -28.89 -4.12
C ASN A 232 3.58 -29.22 -3.45
N THR A 233 4.70 -28.98 -4.14
CA THR A 233 6.06 -29.18 -3.62
C THR A 233 6.36 -28.18 -2.50
N LEU A 234 6.08 -26.89 -2.71
CA LEU A 234 6.23 -25.86 -1.68
C LEU A 234 5.32 -26.16 -0.48
N TRP A 235 4.05 -26.44 -0.73
CA TRP A 235 3.04 -26.77 0.29
C TRP A 235 3.48 -27.93 1.17
N SER A 236 3.96 -29.02 0.55
CA SER A 236 4.49 -30.18 1.27
C SER A 236 5.72 -29.83 2.10
N SER A 237 6.58 -28.93 1.60
CA SER A 237 7.79 -28.49 2.29
C SER A 237 7.50 -27.60 3.49
N LEU A 238 6.47 -26.74 3.41
CA LEU A 238 5.98 -25.98 4.56
C LEU A 238 5.36 -26.92 5.60
N GLY A 239 4.69 -27.98 5.16
CA GLY A 239 4.18 -29.05 6.02
C GLY A 239 3.27 -28.53 7.12
N VAL A 240 3.46 -29.01 8.35
CA VAL A 240 2.60 -28.64 9.49
C VAL A 240 2.77 -27.19 9.95
N SER A 241 3.80 -26.48 9.50
CA SER A 241 4.07 -25.10 9.93
C SER A 241 2.97 -24.13 9.51
N VAL A 242 2.22 -24.43 8.43
CA VAL A 242 1.08 -23.64 7.96
C VAL A 242 -0.07 -23.57 8.98
N ASN A 243 -0.11 -24.47 9.96
CA ASN A 243 -1.14 -24.45 11.02
C ASN A 243 -0.85 -23.43 12.13
N ASN A 244 0.31 -22.75 12.09
CA ASN A 244 0.64 -21.69 13.04
C ASN A 244 0.10 -20.31 12.60
N VAL A 245 -0.33 -20.18 11.34
CA VAL A 245 -0.88 -18.93 10.81
C VAL A 245 -2.40 -18.93 10.80
N LYS A 246 -2.99 -17.74 10.85
CA LYS A 246 -4.43 -17.49 10.86
C LYS A 246 -5.02 -17.47 9.45
N LEU A 247 -4.24 -17.03 8.46
CA LEU A 247 -4.69 -16.83 7.09
C LEU A 247 -3.61 -17.26 6.08
N ILE A 248 -4.05 -17.89 5.01
CA ILE A 248 -3.23 -18.20 3.83
C ILE A 248 -3.80 -17.43 2.65
N ALA A 249 -2.96 -16.58 2.07
CA ALA A 249 -3.23 -15.89 0.83
C ALA A 249 -2.58 -16.63 -0.34
N VAL A 250 -3.30 -16.82 -1.44
CA VAL A 250 -2.73 -17.31 -2.70
C VAL A 250 -2.82 -16.18 -3.72
N SER A 251 -1.67 -15.69 -4.15
CA SER A 251 -1.54 -14.61 -5.15
C SER A 251 -1.31 -15.23 -6.52
N LEU A 252 -2.19 -14.91 -7.48
CA LEU A 252 -2.17 -15.51 -8.81
C LEU A 252 -2.60 -14.50 -9.89
N PRO A 253 -2.09 -14.62 -11.12
CA PRO A 253 -2.57 -13.86 -12.26
C PRO A 253 -3.89 -14.43 -12.82
N ASP A 254 -4.59 -13.64 -13.62
CA ASP A 254 -5.68 -14.16 -14.45
C ASP A 254 -5.09 -14.96 -15.62
N VAL A 255 -5.31 -16.28 -15.62
CA VAL A 255 -4.90 -17.20 -16.68
C VAL A 255 -6.06 -17.56 -17.62
N GLY A 256 -7.13 -16.76 -17.63
CA GLY A 256 -8.31 -16.94 -18.48
C GLY A 256 -9.22 -18.06 -17.99
N ASP A 257 -9.78 -18.84 -18.91
CA ASP A 257 -10.80 -19.86 -18.61
C ASP A 257 -10.32 -20.93 -17.60
N SER A 258 -9.00 -21.13 -17.50
CA SER A 258 -8.40 -22.09 -16.57
C SER A 258 -8.28 -21.59 -15.13
N THR A 259 -8.50 -20.29 -14.88
CA THR A 259 -8.22 -19.66 -13.58
C THR A 259 -8.99 -20.33 -12.43
N VAL A 260 -10.30 -20.53 -12.59
CA VAL A 260 -11.12 -21.13 -11.52
C VAL A 260 -10.77 -22.60 -11.30
N ASN A 261 -10.50 -23.37 -12.37
CA ASN A 261 -10.06 -24.76 -12.24
C ASN A 261 -8.74 -24.87 -11.47
N PHE A 262 -7.79 -23.96 -11.77
CA PHE A 262 -6.53 -23.87 -11.05
C PHE A 262 -6.75 -23.54 -9.58
N MET A 263 -7.54 -22.49 -9.28
CA MET A 263 -7.85 -22.12 -7.90
C MET A 263 -8.53 -23.26 -7.12
N SER A 264 -9.46 -23.98 -7.74
CA SER A 264 -10.15 -25.13 -7.11
C SER A 264 -9.20 -26.30 -6.83
N ALA A 265 -8.23 -26.55 -7.71
CA ALA A 265 -7.20 -27.56 -7.48
C ALA A 265 -6.30 -27.16 -6.29
N ILE A 266 -5.86 -25.90 -6.24
CA ILE A 266 -5.07 -25.34 -5.13
C ILE A 266 -5.86 -25.39 -3.81
N TYR A 267 -7.13 -25.01 -3.83
CA TYR A 267 -8.02 -25.11 -2.68
C TYR A 267 -8.11 -26.54 -2.15
N THR A 268 -8.26 -27.51 -3.05
CA THR A 268 -8.33 -28.94 -2.70
C THR A 268 -7.05 -29.43 -2.02
N THR A 269 -5.88 -28.96 -2.47
CA THR A 269 -4.59 -29.24 -1.81
C THR A 269 -4.52 -28.65 -0.40
N MET A 270 -5.02 -27.43 -0.20
CA MET A 270 -4.91 -26.72 1.08
C MET A 270 -5.93 -27.20 2.12
N GLN A 271 -7.18 -27.44 1.72
CA GLN A 271 -8.30 -27.67 2.64
C GLN A 271 -8.13 -28.91 3.54
N SER A 272 -7.33 -29.89 3.12
CA SER A 272 -7.10 -31.10 3.92
C SER A 272 -6.16 -30.88 5.10
N HIS A 273 -5.40 -29.79 5.12
CA HIS A 273 -4.31 -29.56 6.07
C HIS A 273 -4.36 -28.21 6.80
N PHE A 274 -5.28 -27.32 6.44
CA PHE A 274 -5.38 -25.98 7.01
C PHE A 274 -6.81 -25.63 7.45
N GLN A 275 -6.96 -25.13 8.68
CA GLN A 275 -8.25 -24.78 9.28
C GLN A 275 -8.49 -23.26 9.42
N GLY A 276 -7.55 -22.43 8.97
CA GLY A 276 -7.67 -20.98 9.03
C GLY A 276 -8.44 -20.37 7.85
N TYR A 277 -8.24 -19.07 7.64
CA TYR A 277 -8.92 -18.31 6.59
C TYR A 277 -8.15 -18.39 5.26
N ASN A 278 -8.88 -18.52 4.16
CA ASN A 278 -8.31 -18.48 2.81
C ASN A 278 -8.60 -17.12 2.14
N LEU A 279 -7.60 -16.59 1.45
CA LEU A 279 -7.67 -15.35 0.69
C LEU A 279 -7.09 -15.53 -0.71
N TRP A 280 -7.91 -15.28 -1.73
CA TRP A 280 -7.47 -15.21 -3.12
C TRP A 280 -7.05 -13.79 -3.45
N GLN A 281 -5.76 -13.59 -3.69
CA GLN A 281 -5.21 -12.31 -4.09
C GLN A 281 -5.14 -12.24 -5.62
N LEU A 282 -5.99 -11.39 -6.20
CA LEU A 282 -6.16 -11.22 -7.64
C LEU A 282 -5.08 -10.28 -8.17
N ASP A 283 -3.90 -10.84 -8.46
CA ASP A 283 -2.75 -10.06 -8.92
C ASP A 283 -2.91 -9.70 -10.40
N GLY A 284 -3.41 -8.49 -10.66
CA GLY A 284 -3.67 -8.00 -12.00
C GLY A 284 -2.39 -7.62 -12.74
N ARG A 285 -1.98 -6.35 -12.62
CA ARG A 285 -0.75 -5.86 -13.23
C ARG A 285 0.35 -5.76 -12.16
N PRO A 286 1.24 -6.75 -12.03
CA PRO A 286 2.19 -6.80 -10.92
C PRO A 286 3.11 -5.58 -10.89
N MET A 287 3.49 -5.15 -9.68
CA MET A 287 4.48 -4.09 -9.41
C MET A 287 4.26 -2.75 -10.16
N SER A 288 3.00 -2.39 -10.47
CA SER A 288 2.67 -1.27 -11.37
C SER A 288 1.82 -0.15 -10.75
N GLY A 289 1.41 -0.28 -9.48
CA GLY A 289 0.44 0.63 -8.85
C GLY A 289 0.84 2.11 -8.89
N ASP A 290 2.14 2.41 -8.89
CA ASP A 290 2.69 3.77 -8.92
C ASP A 290 2.86 4.38 -10.34
N ILE A 291 2.48 3.65 -11.39
CA ILE A 291 2.57 4.07 -12.80
C ILE A 291 1.35 4.88 -13.26
N GLY A 292 0.21 4.79 -12.54
CA GLY A 292 -0.96 5.65 -12.74
C GLY A 292 -2.27 4.90 -13.03
N ARG A 293 -3.28 5.64 -13.50
CA ARG A 293 -4.68 5.17 -13.64
C ARG A 293 -4.83 3.84 -14.38
N GLY A 294 -4.04 3.64 -15.44
CA GLY A 294 -4.13 2.45 -16.28
C GLY A 294 -3.80 1.14 -15.55
N ALA A 295 -2.99 1.18 -14.49
CA ALA A 295 -2.49 0.00 -13.79
C ALA A 295 -3.58 -0.80 -13.04
N THR A 296 -4.68 -0.14 -12.66
CA THR A 296 -5.77 -0.77 -11.91
C THR A 296 -6.70 -1.62 -12.79
N ARG A 297 -6.64 -1.44 -14.12
CA ARG A 297 -7.63 -2.02 -15.05
C ARG A 297 -7.61 -3.54 -15.01
N GLU A 298 -6.42 -4.13 -14.97
CA GLU A 298 -6.20 -5.57 -15.04
C GLU A 298 -6.77 -6.28 -13.80
N THR A 299 -6.48 -5.76 -12.60
CA THR A 299 -7.01 -6.35 -11.35
C THR A 299 -8.54 -6.19 -11.22
N VAL A 300 -9.10 -5.06 -11.68
CA VAL A 300 -10.55 -4.87 -11.68
C VAL A 300 -11.23 -5.75 -12.74
N SER A 301 -10.62 -5.93 -13.92
CA SER A 301 -11.12 -6.86 -14.94
C SER A 301 -11.10 -8.29 -14.43
N PHE A 302 -10.06 -8.69 -13.70
CA PHE A 302 -9.97 -10.01 -13.09
C PHE A 302 -11.08 -10.21 -12.04
N ALA A 303 -11.33 -9.21 -11.18
CA ALA A 303 -12.45 -9.24 -10.25
C ALA A 303 -13.82 -9.38 -10.94
N VAL A 304 -14.04 -8.66 -12.06
CA VAL A 304 -15.27 -8.77 -12.87
C VAL A 304 -15.41 -10.16 -13.50
N HIS A 305 -14.31 -10.70 -14.02
CA HIS A 305 -14.28 -12.05 -14.58
C HIS A 305 -14.71 -13.08 -13.52
N LEU A 306 -14.10 -13.07 -12.33
CA LEU A 306 -14.50 -13.96 -11.24
C LEU A 306 -15.92 -13.71 -10.73
N ALA A 307 -16.44 -12.48 -10.83
CA ALA A 307 -17.81 -12.16 -10.45
C ALA A 307 -18.86 -12.79 -11.36
N SER A 308 -18.48 -13.08 -12.61
CA SER A 308 -19.35 -13.74 -13.58
C SER A 308 -19.45 -15.26 -13.39
N ILE A 309 -18.61 -15.85 -12.53
CA ILE A 309 -18.51 -17.30 -12.33
C ILE A 309 -19.20 -17.70 -11.03
N LEU A 310 -20.16 -18.62 -11.11
CA LEU A 310 -20.95 -19.09 -9.97
C LEU A 310 -20.19 -20.07 -9.07
N ASP A 311 -19.51 -21.05 -9.67
CA ASP A 311 -18.81 -22.13 -8.96
C ASP A 311 -17.33 -21.80 -8.76
N ARG A 312 -17.07 -20.93 -7.79
CA ARG A 312 -15.73 -20.46 -7.45
C ARG A 312 -15.29 -21.05 -6.11
N PRO A 313 -13.99 -21.32 -5.90
CA PRO A 313 -13.53 -21.94 -4.67
C PRO A 313 -13.81 -21.06 -3.45
N PRO A 314 -14.07 -21.65 -2.28
CA PRO A 314 -14.29 -20.89 -1.06
C PRO A 314 -13.10 -19.99 -0.70
N GLY A 315 -13.39 -18.89 -0.02
CA GLY A 315 -12.39 -17.93 0.43
C GLY A 315 -12.84 -16.48 0.26
N PHE A 316 -12.04 -15.57 0.80
CA PHE A 316 -12.17 -14.14 0.52
C PHE A 316 -11.42 -13.78 -0.76
N TYR A 317 -11.77 -12.66 -1.38
CA TYR A 317 -11.11 -12.17 -2.60
C TYR A 317 -10.59 -10.76 -2.37
N GLN A 318 -9.36 -10.50 -2.77
CA GLN A 318 -8.71 -9.19 -2.63
C GLN A 318 -8.05 -8.78 -3.93
N LEU A 319 -8.22 -7.52 -4.32
CA LEU A 319 -7.48 -6.96 -5.46
C LEU A 319 -6.03 -6.70 -5.06
N ALA A 320 -5.09 -7.12 -5.91
CA ALA A 320 -3.70 -6.72 -5.87
C ALA A 320 -3.17 -6.52 -7.30
N GLY A 321 -1.92 -6.12 -7.46
CA GLY A 321 -1.34 -5.90 -8.79
C GLY A 321 -1.93 -4.67 -9.49
N GLY A 322 -1.26 -3.52 -9.33
CA GLY A 322 -1.63 -2.28 -10.03
C GLY A 322 -2.67 -1.41 -9.33
N THR A 323 -2.99 -1.76 -8.07
CA THR A 323 -3.87 -0.99 -7.19
C THR A 323 -3.25 0.36 -6.78
N ASN A 324 -4.09 1.39 -6.70
CA ASN A 324 -3.74 2.76 -6.34
C ASN A 324 -4.99 3.59 -5.98
N SER A 325 -4.86 4.92 -5.93
CA SER A 325 -5.95 5.85 -5.61
C SER A 325 -7.19 5.74 -6.51
N PHE A 326 -7.09 5.12 -7.70
CA PHE A 326 -8.23 4.96 -8.61
C PHE A 326 -9.00 3.65 -8.41
N THR A 327 -8.47 2.71 -7.61
CA THR A 327 -9.03 1.36 -7.48
C THR A 327 -10.44 1.34 -6.91
N VAL A 328 -10.72 2.15 -5.88
CA VAL A 328 -12.07 2.24 -5.29
C VAL A 328 -13.10 2.73 -6.30
N ASP A 329 -12.78 3.79 -7.05
CA ASP A 329 -13.68 4.33 -8.08
C ASP A 329 -13.94 3.31 -9.21
N CYS A 330 -12.92 2.56 -9.61
CA CYS A 330 -13.07 1.50 -10.60
C CYS A 330 -13.94 0.35 -10.08
N LEU A 331 -13.79 -0.08 -8.83
CA LEU A 331 -14.65 -1.09 -8.21
C LEU A 331 -16.10 -0.61 -8.07
N LYS A 332 -16.33 0.65 -7.70
CA LYS A 332 -17.66 1.26 -7.63
C LYS A 332 -18.33 1.27 -9.00
N LYS A 333 -17.60 1.66 -10.05
CA LYS A 333 -18.09 1.63 -11.44
C LYS A 333 -18.42 0.22 -11.92
N ALA A 334 -17.69 -0.79 -11.45
CA ALA A 334 -17.95 -2.19 -11.74
C ALA A 334 -19.08 -2.79 -10.87
N GLY A 335 -19.62 -2.06 -9.89
CA GLY A 335 -20.64 -2.58 -8.97
C GLY A 335 -20.13 -3.63 -7.97
N LEU A 336 -18.81 -3.71 -7.76
CA LEU A 336 -18.16 -4.72 -6.93
C LEU A 336 -17.67 -4.19 -5.57
N PHE A 337 -17.62 -2.87 -5.39
CA PHE A 337 -17.18 -2.27 -4.13
C PHE A 337 -18.20 -2.52 -3.01
N GLN A 338 -17.80 -3.28 -1.98
CA GLN A 338 -18.64 -3.61 -0.80
C GLN A 338 -20.02 -4.21 -1.16
N SER A 339 -20.12 -4.80 -2.35
CA SER A 339 -21.34 -5.45 -2.83
C SER A 339 -21.46 -6.84 -2.20
N THR A 340 -22.58 -7.13 -1.54
CA THR A 340 -22.81 -8.43 -0.88
C THR A 340 -23.34 -9.47 -1.86
N THR A 341 -22.83 -10.69 -1.80
CA THR A 341 -23.44 -11.82 -2.50
C THR A 341 -24.71 -12.26 -1.77
N SER A 342 -25.88 -12.12 -2.39
CA SER A 342 -27.13 -12.71 -1.88
C SER A 342 -27.07 -14.24 -2.02
N PRO A 343 -27.32 -15.03 -0.96
CA PRO A 343 -27.41 -16.48 -1.10
C PRO A 343 -28.66 -16.83 -1.92
N GLY A 344 -28.46 -17.35 -3.14
CA GLY A 344 -29.53 -17.93 -3.94
C GLY A 344 -29.93 -19.33 -3.45
N ALA A 345 -31.02 -19.40 -2.65
CA ALA A 345 -31.94 -20.53 -2.41
C ALA A 345 -31.40 -21.89 -1.87
N PRO A 346 -32.23 -22.70 -1.16
CA PRO A 346 -31.82 -23.41 0.05
C PRO A 346 -31.59 -24.92 -0.13
N SER A 347 -30.53 -25.44 0.49
CA SER A 347 -30.52 -26.80 1.05
C SER A 347 -29.59 -26.86 2.27
N SER A 348 -30.19 -27.27 3.40
CA SER A 348 -29.56 -27.56 4.71
C SER A 348 -28.79 -26.42 5.43
N GLY A 349 -29.51 -25.70 6.29
CA GLY A 349 -29.16 -25.67 7.71
C GLY A 349 -27.99 -24.83 8.23
N MET A 350 -27.37 -23.92 7.46
CA MET A 350 -26.45 -22.92 8.01
C MET A 350 -26.83 -21.52 7.53
N THR A 351 -27.06 -20.61 8.46
CA THR A 351 -27.30 -19.18 8.22
C THR A 351 -26.12 -18.58 7.46
N GLY A 352 -26.21 -18.53 6.13
CA GLY A 352 -25.19 -17.97 5.25
C GLY A 352 -25.04 -16.47 5.49
N SER A 353 -24.16 -16.12 6.43
CA SER A 353 -23.80 -14.74 6.75
C SER A 353 -23.36 -14.00 5.48
N GLN A 354 -24.02 -12.90 5.13
CA GLN A 354 -23.67 -12.05 3.99
C GLN A 354 -22.18 -11.67 4.04
N GLN A 355 -21.49 -11.79 2.90
CA GLN A 355 -20.11 -11.34 2.75
C GLN A 355 -19.96 -10.53 1.45
N ALA A 356 -19.04 -9.58 1.46
CA ALA A 356 -18.69 -8.82 0.27
C ALA A 356 -18.07 -9.74 -0.80
N PHE A 357 -18.36 -9.47 -2.06
CA PHE A 357 -17.79 -10.20 -3.18
C PHE A 357 -16.27 -10.02 -3.26
N ILE A 358 -15.82 -8.77 -3.20
CA ILE A 358 -14.44 -8.37 -2.94
C ILE A 358 -14.32 -8.00 -1.47
N GLY A 359 -13.50 -8.74 -0.73
CA GLY A 359 -13.25 -8.51 0.68
C GLY A 359 -12.35 -7.31 0.96
N GLY A 360 -11.47 -6.94 0.03
CA GLY A 360 -10.60 -5.77 0.21
C GLY A 360 -9.61 -5.47 -0.92
N ILE A 361 -8.68 -4.56 -0.64
CA ILE A 361 -7.68 -4.05 -1.59
C ILE A 361 -6.30 -4.09 -0.96
N ALA A 362 -5.31 -4.61 -1.67
CA ALA A 362 -3.91 -4.57 -1.26
C ALA A 362 -3.19 -3.42 -1.96
N TYR A 363 -2.38 -2.63 -1.28
CA TYR A 363 -1.61 -1.53 -1.87
C TYR A 363 -0.11 -1.73 -1.69
N GLY A 364 0.63 -1.80 -2.80
CA GLY A 364 2.09 -1.98 -2.81
C GLY A 364 2.86 -0.72 -3.18
N GLY A 365 3.40 -0.68 -4.41
CA GLY A 365 4.28 0.42 -4.87
C GLY A 365 3.68 1.82 -4.72
N TYR A 366 2.36 1.98 -4.88
CA TYR A 366 1.69 3.25 -4.65
C TYR A 366 1.73 3.69 -3.18
N ALA A 367 1.47 2.76 -2.26
CA ALA A 367 1.53 3.01 -0.82
C ALA A 367 2.95 3.35 -0.36
N ARG A 368 3.97 2.63 -0.87
CA ARG A 368 5.38 2.93 -0.60
C ARG A 368 5.79 4.31 -1.11
N LYS A 369 5.33 4.69 -2.30
CA LYS A 369 5.59 6.01 -2.89
C LYS A 369 5.00 7.16 -2.07
N ILE A 370 3.89 6.95 -1.38
CA ILE A 370 3.31 7.96 -0.47
C ILE A 370 4.28 8.27 0.67
N VAL A 371 4.61 7.27 1.49
CA VAL A 371 5.46 7.47 2.67
C VAL A 371 6.89 7.80 2.25
N GLY A 372 7.43 7.15 1.22
CA GLY A 372 8.78 7.40 0.72
C GLY A 372 9.00 8.83 0.20
N ARG A 373 7.95 9.52 -0.28
CA ARG A 373 8.04 10.94 -0.65
C ARG A 373 8.22 11.84 0.56
N VAL A 374 7.61 11.49 1.69
CA VAL A 374 7.72 12.24 2.94
C VAL A 374 9.07 11.96 3.61
N LEU A 375 9.50 10.69 3.67
CA LEU A 375 10.80 10.30 4.23
C LEU A 375 11.97 11.02 3.53
N ARG A 376 11.93 11.19 2.20
CA ARG A 376 12.95 11.94 1.45
C ARG A 376 13.04 13.42 1.78
N LYS A 377 12.03 14.00 2.45
CA LYS A 377 12.08 15.40 2.92
C LYS A 377 12.81 15.53 4.26
N ILE A 378 13.02 14.43 4.98
CA ILE A 378 13.79 14.43 6.22
C ILE A 378 15.27 14.66 5.86
N PRO A 379 15.95 15.64 6.47
CA PRO A 379 17.33 15.95 6.12
C PRO A 379 18.26 14.74 6.26
N ALA A 380 19.07 14.48 5.22
CA ALA A 380 19.96 13.31 5.14
C ALA A 380 20.97 13.21 6.29
N GLN A 381 21.27 14.33 6.98
CA GLN A 381 22.09 14.37 8.19
C GLN A 381 21.54 13.52 9.35
N PHE A 382 20.25 13.16 9.31
CA PHE A 382 19.61 12.28 10.28
C PHE A 382 19.66 10.79 9.87
N GLY A 383 20.29 10.45 8.74
CA GLY A 383 20.46 9.08 8.26
C GLY A 383 19.12 8.38 7.98
N HIS A 384 19.03 7.09 8.31
CA HIS A 384 17.77 6.33 8.31
C HIS A 384 16.90 6.78 9.49
N ALA A 385 16.29 7.95 9.35
CA ALA A 385 15.51 8.58 10.41
C ALA A 385 14.27 7.74 10.76
N ARG A 386 14.05 7.56 12.06
CA ARG A 386 12.78 7.07 12.60
C ARG A 386 11.76 8.19 12.47
N ILE A 387 10.69 7.96 11.72
CA ILE A 387 9.76 9.04 11.35
C ILE A 387 9.04 9.64 12.57
N GLU A 388 8.85 8.87 13.66
CA GLU A 388 8.24 9.36 14.90
C GLU A 388 9.08 10.36 15.69
N ASP A 389 10.39 10.41 15.45
CA ASP A 389 11.29 11.43 16.00
C ASP A 389 11.11 12.77 15.28
N HIS A 390 10.37 12.77 14.17
CA HIS A 390 9.99 13.97 13.42
C HIS A 390 8.47 14.03 13.21
N PRO A 391 7.70 14.41 14.25
CA PRO A 391 6.24 14.31 14.25
C PRO A 391 5.52 15.04 13.12
N ASP A 392 6.07 16.13 12.60
CA ASP A 392 5.47 16.87 11.47
C ASP A 392 5.49 16.04 10.18
N TYR A 393 6.59 15.32 9.92
CA TYR A 393 6.66 14.38 8.79
C TYR A 393 5.84 13.12 9.04
N LEU A 394 5.75 12.63 10.28
CA LEU A 394 4.82 11.55 10.61
C LEU A 394 3.36 11.95 10.35
N LEU A 395 2.97 13.17 10.75
CA LEU A 395 1.64 13.71 10.51
C LEU A 395 1.36 13.84 9.02
N GLU A 396 2.31 14.39 8.24
CA GLU A 396 2.18 14.50 6.78
C GLU A 396 2.03 13.11 6.13
N ALA A 397 2.87 12.15 6.52
CA ALA A 397 2.80 10.78 5.99
C ALA A 397 1.47 10.09 6.34
N LEU A 398 0.98 10.27 7.56
CA LEU A 398 -0.32 9.74 7.99
C LEU A 398 -1.48 10.38 7.22
N GLN A 399 -1.46 11.70 7.03
CA GLN A 399 -2.48 12.39 6.23
C GLN A 399 -2.51 11.85 4.80
N GLU A 400 -1.35 11.73 4.14
CA GLU A 400 -1.31 11.15 2.79
C GLU A 400 -1.75 9.68 2.78
N ALA A 401 -1.36 8.87 3.77
CA ALA A 401 -1.78 7.47 3.87
C ALA A 401 -3.30 7.31 4.05
N LEU A 402 -3.94 8.18 4.85
CA LEU A 402 -5.39 8.19 5.03
C LEU A 402 -6.15 8.52 3.73
N THR A 403 -5.57 9.33 2.83
CA THR A 403 -6.19 9.55 1.50
C THR A 403 -6.28 8.27 0.66
N LEU A 404 -5.43 7.28 0.94
CA LEU A 404 -5.44 5.98 0.28
C LEU A 404 -6.33 4.96 1.02
N VAL A 405 -6.22 4.91 2.35
CA VAL A 405 -6.91 3.91 3.19
C VAL A 405 -8.36 4.27 3.48
N GLY A 406 -8.63 5.55 3.79
CA GLY A 406 -9.95 6.06 4.18
C GLY A 406 -11.08 5.71 3.21
N PRO A 407 -10.91 5.87 1.88
CA PRO A 407 -11.94 5.52 0.90
C PRO A 407 -12.38 4.04 0.91
N VAL A 408 -11.51 3.12 1.34
CA VAL A 408 -11.86 1.69 1.50
C VAL A 408 -12.57 1.46 2.83
N LYS A 409 -12.08 2.15 3.87
CA LYS A 409 -12.53 2.04 5.25
C LYS A 409 -13.86 2.74 5.57
N GLY A 410 -14.48 3.38 4.58
CA GLY A 410 -15.73 4.12 4.76
C GLY A 410 -15.53 5.49 5.40
N GLU A 411 -14.28 5.98 5.51
CA GLU A 411 -14.01 7.33 5.96
C GLU A 411 -14.30 8.31 4.83
N ARG A 412 -15.44 8.99 4.94
CA ARG A 412 -15.80 10.07 4.03
C ARG A 412 -15.56 11.40 4.71
N TRP A 413 -14.72 12.22 4.08
CA TRP A 413 -14.58 13.63 4.41
C TRP A 413 -15.57 14.43 3.58
N VAL A 414 -16.41 15.20 4.24
CA VAL A 414 -17.28 16.18 3.58
C VAL A 414 -16.68 17.56 3.88
N GLY A 415 -16.11 18.20 2.87
CA GLY A 415 -15.59 19.55 2.96
C GLY A 415 -16.64 20.57 2.50
N ALA A 416 -16.90 21.58 3.31
CA ALA A 416 -17.78 22.69 2.96
C ALA A 416 -17.06 24.02 3.20
N ALA A 417 -16.92 24.83 2.14
CA ALA A 417 -16.46 26.21 2.27
C ALA A 417 -17.67 27.12 2.43
N ALA A 418 -17.66 27.97 3.46
CA ALA A 418 -18.77 28.84 3.82
C ALA A 418 -18.27 30.26 4.15
N ASP A 419 -18.98 31.27 3.64
CA ASP A 419 -18.78 32.70 3.97
C ASP A 419 -19.74 33.17 5.09
N PHE A 420 -20.49 32.24 5.68
CA PHE A 420 -21.50 32.45 6.73
C PHE A 420 -22.63 33.42 6.40
N SER A 421 -22.81 33.78 5.12
CA SER A 421 -24.02 34.45 4.64
C SER A 421 -25.27 33.60 4.90
N GLU A 422 -26.47 34.21 4.92
CA GLU A 422 -27.73 33.45 5.03
C GLU A 422 -27.86 32.39 3.93
N GLY A 423 -27.45 32.72 2.70
CA GLY A 423 -27.42 31.79 1.57
C GLY A 423 -26.45 30.63 1.78
N SER A 424 -25.22 30.90 2.25
CA SER A 424 -24.24 29.85 2.56
C SER A 424 -24.68 28.97 3.73
N ARG A 425 -25.33 29.53 4.75
CA ARG A 425 -25.90 28.75 5.87
C ARG A 425 -27.05 27.85 5.41
N ALA A 426 -27.90 28.33 4.50
CA ALA A 426 -28.95 27.51 3.91
C ALA A 426 -28.38 26.38 3.04
N ALA A 427 -27.37 26.66 2.21
CA ALA A 427 -26.68 25.66 1.40
C ALA A 427 -25.94 24.62 2.26
N LEU A 428 -25.31 25.06 3.36
CA LEU A 428 -24.64 24.16 4.31
C LEU A 428 -25.64 23.25 5.03
N ARG A 429 -26.80 23.76 5.43
CA ARG A 429 -27.88 22.95 6.00
C ARG A 429 -28.38 21.92 4.99
N TRP A 430 -28.66 22.35 3.76
CA TRP A 430 -29.03 21.43 2.69
C TRP A 430 -27.97 20.35 2.47
N ALA A 431 -26.69 20.73 2.43
CA ALA A 431 -25.59 19.79 2.30
C ALA A 431 -25.49 18.82 3.49
N ALA A 432 -25.69 19.30 4.72
CA ALA A 432 -25.70 18.44 5.89
C ALA A 432 -26.86 17.43 5.84
N ASP A 433 -28.04 17.87 5.41
CA ASP A 433 -29.24 17.02 5.36
C ASP A 433 -29.22 16.01 4.20
N ASN A 434 -28.46 16.29 3.12
CA ASN A 434 -28.52 15.50 1.87
C ASN A 434 -27.20 14.81 1.51
N LEU A 435 -26.05 15.36 1.91
CA LEU A 435 -24.74 14.81 1.56
C LEU A 435 -24.12 13.99 2.68
N LEU A 436 -24.45 14.25 3.95
CA LEU A 436 -23.96 13.46 5.08
C LEU A 436 -24.78 12.17 5.20
N HIS A 437 -24.08 11.05 5.32
CA HIS A 437 -24.67 9.75 5.62
C HIS A 437 -24.26 9.27 7.01
N THR A 438 -25.04 8.36 7.59
CA THR A 438 -24.71 7.71 8.86
C THR A 438 -23.39 6.95 8.71
N GLY A 439 -22.30 7.50 9.26
CA GLY A 439 -20.93 7.00 9.04
C GLY A 439 -19.97 8.02 8.43
N ASP A 440 -20.43 9.23 8.07
CA ASP A 440 -19.53 10.32 7.68
C ASP A 440 -18.95 10.97 8.94
N HIS A 441 -17.63 10.81 9.17
CA HIS A 441 -16.99 11.12 10.46
C HIS A 441 -16.35 12.51 10.54
N HIS A 442 -16.15 13.21 9.41
CA HIS A 442 -15.45 14.49 9.37
C HIS A 442 -16.10 15.52 8.43
N LEU A 443 -16.62 16.60 9.03
CA LEU A 443 -17.01 17.82 8.33
C LEU A 443 -15.87 18.85 8.44
N LEU A 444 -15.21 19.16 7.33
CA LEU A 444 -14.24 20.24 7.27
C LEU A 444 -14.96 21.53 6.82
N LEU A 445 -15.19 22.46 7.75
CA LEU A 445 -15.80 23.76 7.46
C LEU A 445 -14.72 24.82 7.25
N LEU A 446 -14.52 25.28 6.01
CA LEU A 446 -13.59 26.37 5.69
C LEU A 446 -14.34 27.71 5.78
N HIS A 447 -13.96 28.55 6.75
CA HIS A 447 -14.49 29.91 6.89
C HIS A 447 -13.79 30.86 5.90
N MET A 448 -14.54 31.34 4.92
CA MET A 448 -14.10 32.41 4.03
C MET A 448 -14.27 33.77 4.72
N ILE A 449 -13.19 34.35 5.26
CA ILE A 449 -13.22 35.69 5.86
C ILE A 449 -13.24 36.73 4.73
N LYS A 450 -14.26 37.60 4.72
CA LYS A 450 -14.35 38.71 3.75
C LYS A 450 -13.22 39.72 4.00
N ASP A 451 -12.39 39.95 2.99
CA ASP A 451 -11.46 41.09 2.95
C ASP A 451 -12.25 42.41 2.87
N PRO A 452 -11.94 43.45 3.66
CA PRO A 452 -12.63 44.75 3.57
C PRO A 452 -12.56 45.43 2.19
N ASN A 453 -11.69 45.00 1.27
CA ASN A 453 -11.63 45.48 -0.12
C ASN A 453 -12.45 44.63 -1.12
N TYR A 454 -13.38 43.79 -0.64
CA TYR A 454 -14.16 42.82 -1.42
C TYR A 454 -14.85 43.41 -2.67
N GLU A 455 -15.39 44.62 -2.60
CA GLU A 455 -16.15 45.23 -3.71
C GLU A 455 -15.29 45.47 -4.96
N GLN A 456 -13.98 45.76 -4.82
CA GLN A 456 -13.10 45.97 -5.97
C GLN A 456 -12.70 44.65 -6.66
N VAL A 457 -12.68 43.54 -5.92
CA VAL A 457 -12.28 42.22 -6.43
C VAL A 457 -13.43 41.55 -7.20
N GLU A 458 -14.68 41.79 -6.77
CA GLU A 458 -15.88 41.23 -7.42
C GLU A 458 -16.06 41.74 -8.86
N THR A 459 -15.78 43.03 -9.09
CA THR A 459 -15.88 43.64 -10.43
C THR A 459 -14.80 43.09 -11.38
N LEU A 460 -13.56 42.94 -10.89
CA LEU A 460 -12.44 42.40 -11.66
C LEU A 460 -12.59 40.91 -11.99
N PHE A 461 -13.21 40.12 -11.11
CA PHE A 461 -13.40 38.68 -11.34
C PHE A 461 -14.62 38.39 -12.23
N TRP A 462 -15.72 39.11 -12.07
CA TRP A 462 -16.91 38.95 -12.90
C TRP A 462 -16.62 39.27 -14.37
N GLU A 463 -15.87 40.35 -14.63
CA GLU A 463 -15.42 40.72 -15.98
C GLU A 463 -14.54 39.65 -16.64
N ALA A 464 -13.80 38.86 -15.85
CA ALA A 464 -12.87 37.86 -16.35
C ALA A 464 -13.47 36.44 -16.50
N THR A 465 -14.43 36.03 -15.66
CA THR A 465 -14.90 34.63 -15.59
C THR A 465 -16.41 34.44 -15.76
N GLY A 466 -17.21 35.51 -15.74
CA GLY A 466 -18.67 35.43 -15.89
C GLY A 466 -19.39 34.59 -14.81
N SER A 467 -18.76 34.34 -13.66
CA SER A 467 -19.30 33.50 -12.57
C SER A 467 -18.73 33.92 -11.21
N PHE A 468 -19.59 33.91 -10.18
CA PHE A 468 -19.26 34.26 -8.78
C PHE A 468 -18.55 33.14 -7.99
N LEU A 469 -18.20 32.02 -8.64
CA LEU A 469 -17.46 30.94 -7.97
C LEU A 469 -15.98 31.33 -7.79
N CYS A 470 -15.59 31.60 -6.53
CA CYS A 470 -14.20 31.81 -6.14
C CYS A 470 -13.33 30.62 -6.57
N ARG A 471 -12.32 30.86 -7.42
CA ARG A 471 -11.16 29.97 -7.52
C ARG A 471 -10.29 30.19 -6.28
N CYS A 472 -10.28 29.24 -5.35
CA CYS A 472 -9.32 29.26 -4.25
C CYS A 472 -7.89 29.17 -4.82
N HIS A 473 -7.16 30.28 -4.76
CA HIS A 473 -5.70 30.30 -4.97
C HIS A 473 -5.03 29.84 -3.67
N TRP A 474 -4.20 28.81 -3.78
CA TRP A 474 -3.40 28.32 -2.66
C TRP A 474 -2.17 29.21 -2.51
N SER A 475 -2.14 30.11 -1.53
CA SER A 475 -0.89 30.71 -1.04
C SER A 475 -0.51 30.03 0.26
N LYS A 476 0.61 29.30 0.27
CA LYS A 476 1.26 28.82 1.48
C LYS A 476 1.74 30.04 2.29
N ALA A 477 1.36 30.10 3.57
CA ALA A 477 2.09 30.84 4.60
C ALA A 477 2.71 29.82 5.55
#